data_AF-A0AAV1U522-F1
#
_entry.id   AF-A0AAV1U522-F1
#
_cell.length_a   1.000
_cell.length_b   1.000
_cell.length_c   1.000
_cell.angle_alpha   90.00
_cell.angle_beta   90.00
_cell.angle_gamma   90.00
#
_symmetry.space_group_name_H-M   'P 1'
#
loop_
_entity.id
_entity.type
_entity.pdbx_description
1 polymer ?
#
loop_
_entity_poly.entity_id
_entity_poly.type
_entity_poly.pdbx_seq_one_letter_code
_entity_poly.pdbx_strand_id
1 'polypeptide(L)'
;MVSKKAQLTGVVLVLAIIGAIVGVVVVTRQTSSSSTESSGTATSGSDAGVVDASSSKTGSSSTGKVSKKKSKTKTSGSSSGSLSITSDPASAEYTVTAFAIGDWGTTVSQDSCCTRSSTFNDYDVNAEDIVASVMDQQASAASAPPKCIISHGDNFYWTGIDSEGSRDSRFTTTFERKYDGSNIKNVPWVNVLGNHDYGGASYICSDDKGLAKCSSASELVKALSNKFTLQAEYTSPNDNRWILKDHFYVYTIEDKASGVSIDIFNVDAGDASTHGAQQTCCQCYGYAEGSDKKCKNVARGDKLCAGGDTEMFDACFDKFTEWSDDSRKQLAKEVAASTATWKIVNSHYSPYAHYDETGMKKWFEILQDSGVQLWMNGHTHGENHDYSSSLKLHFVNNGAGGGIQKESASGVPGFAKGSVEALWAYGGQEYGFMSVEASEEWLKLQYHTADDSWSFAEDFKSTKAGGVATKHCWYIPLDGDTGKEC
;
A
#
# COMPACT_ATOMS: atom_id res chain seq x y z
N MET A 1 -56.41 16.66 18.35
CA MET A 1 -56.52 17.67 17.29
C MET A 1 -55.32 17.52 16.37
N VAL A 2 -55.59 17.56 15.07
CA VAL A 2 -54.74 17.19 13.94
C VAL A 2 -53.79 18.34 13.57
N SER A 3 -52.53 18.03 13.24
CA SER A 3 -51.75 18.73 12.18
C SER A 3 -50.45 17.95 11.93
N LYS A 4 -50.46 16.99 11.00
CA LYS A 4 -49.96 17.09 9.61
C LYS A 4 -48.43 17.08 9.46
N LYS A 5 -47.98 15.91 8.97
CA LYS A 5 -46.70 15.60 8.34
C LYS A 5 -46.33 16.63 7.28
N ALA A 6 -45.04 16.98 7.22
CA ALA A 6 -44.38 17.38 6.00
C ALA A 6 -43.26 16.35 5.73
N GLN A 7 -43.52 15.44 4.78
CA GLN A 7 -42.48 14.66 4.12
C GLN A 7 -41.74 15.61 3.18
N LEU A 8 -40.44 15.78 3.37
CA LEU A 8 -39.53 16.27 2.35
C LEU A 8 -38.59 15.12 2.03
N THR A 9 -38.93 14.42 0.95
CA THR A 9 -38.07 13.46 0.27
C THR A 9 -36.98 14.28 -0.42
N GLY A 10 -35.82 14.41 0.23
CA GLY A 10 -34.60 14.93 -0.37
C GLY A 10 -33.56 13.81 -0.40
N VAL A 11 -33.36 13.22 -1.57
CA VAL A 11 -32.21 12.33 -1.81
C VAL A 11 -30.95 13.22 -1.74
N VAL A 12 -30.20 13.12 -0.65
CA VAL A 12 -28.89 13.74 -0.52
C VAL A 12 -27.87 12.74 -1.04
N LEU A 13 -27.47 12.91 -2.31
CA LEU A 13 -26.28 12.29 -2.86
C LEU A 13 -25.06 12.89 -2.16
N VAL A 14 -24.45 12.14 -1.26
CA VAL A 14 -23.12 12.46 -0.71
C VAL A 14 -22.11 11.99 -1.75
N LEU A 15 -21.61 12.93 -2.54
CA LEU A 15 -20.45 12.71 -3.40
C LEU A 15 -19.20 12.67 -2.52
N ALA A 16 -18.55 11.51 -2.42
CA ALA A 16 -17.13 11.43 -2.10
C ALA A 16 -16.38 12.15 -3.23
N ILE A 17 -15.95 13.38 -2.98
CA ILE A 17 -15.21 14.19 -3.96
C ILE A 17 -13.73 13.89 -3.75
N ILE A 18 -13.21 13.03 -4.62
CA ILE A 18 -11.78 12.89 -4.91
C ILE A 18 -11.24 14.28 -5.27
N GLY A 19 -10.28 14.75 -4.48
CA GLY A 19 -9.53 15.98 -4.75
C GLY A 19 -8.63 15.79 -5.97
N ALA A 20 -9.18 15.96 -7.16
CA ALA A 20 -8.38 16.09 -8.37
C ALA A 20 -7.68 17.46 -8.38
N ILE A 21 -6.36 17.47 -8.21
CA ILE A 21 -5.51 18.63 -8.49
C ILE A 21 -5.54 18.84 -10.01
N VAL A 22 -6.26 19.85 -10.49
CA VAL A 22 -6.23 20.28 -11.89
C VAL A 22 -5.07 21.25 -12.08
N GLY A 23 -4.01 20.80 -12.75
CA GLY A 23 -2.97 21.66 -13.30
C GLY A 23 -3.57 22.62 -14.32
N VAL A 24 -3.39 23.92 -14.09
CA VAL A 24 -3.80 24.99 -15.01
C VAL A 24 -2.86 25.00 -16.21
N VAL A 25 -3.32 24.47 -17.34
CA VAL A 25 -2.73 24.76 -18.66
C VAL A 25 -3.60 25.80 -19.35
N VAL A 26 -3.03 26.99 -19.52
CA VAL A 26 -3.63 28.07 -20.32
C VAL A 26 -3.58 27.65 -21.79
N VAL A 27 -4.72 27.23 -22.35
CA VAL A 27 -4.91 27.08 -23.80
C VAL A 27 -5.88 28.15 -24.28
N THR A 28 -5.36 29.08 -25.07
CA THR A 28 -6.14 30.06 -25.83
C THR A 28 -7.03 29.35 -26.84
N ARG A 29 -8.34 29.63 -26.76
CA ARG A 29 -9.36 29.19 -27.72
C ARG A 29 -9.10 29.77 -29.11
N GLN A 30 -9.07 28.92 -30.14
CA GLN A 30 -9.53 29.27 -31.48
C GLN A 30 -10.41 28.13 -32.03
N THR A 31 -11.58 28.52 -32.53
CA THR A 31 -12.66 27.68 -33.05
C THR A 31 -12.57 27.48 -34.56
N SER A 32 -13.21 26.39 -35.03
CA SER A 32 -13.68 26.06 -36.41
C SER A 32 -12.58 25.75 -37.45
N SER A 33 -12.68 24.77 -38.36
CA SER A 33 -13.74 23.86 -38.82
C SER A 33 -13.14 22.77 -39.74
N SER A 34 -13.78 21.59 -39.78
CA SER A 34 -13.82 20.52 -40.82
C SER A 34 -12.88 20.57 -42.05
N SER A 35 -12.18 19.46 -42.34
CA SER A 35 -12.50 18.48 -43.41
C SER A 35 -11.31 17.58 -43.79
N THR A 36 -11.63 16.35 -44.14
CA THR A 36 -10.84 15.24 -44.71
C THR A 36 -9.95 15.59 -45.91
N GLU A 37 -8.75 15.00 -46.01
CA GLU A 37 -8.34 13.97 -47.00
C GLU A 37 -6.81 13.78 -47.06
N SER A 38 -6.45 12.61 -47.57
CA SER A 38 -5.11 12.02 -47.69
C SER A 38 -4.20 12.61 -48.78
N SER A 39 -2.94 12.15 -48.71
CA SER A 39 -1.99 11.88 -49.81
C SER A 39 -0.75 12.77 -49.83
N GLY A 40 0.41 12.12 -49.93
CA GLY A 40 1.72 12.75 -49.84
C GLY A 40 2.24 13.29 -51.15
N THR A 41 3.46 13.85 -51.13
CA THR A 41 4.64 13.48 -51.95
C THR A 41 5.75 14.49 -51.67
N ALA A 42 6.98 13.98 -51.65
CA ALA A 42 8.26 14.66 -51.45
C ALA A 42 8.66 15.62 -52.58
N THR A 43 9.63 16.51 -52.30
CA THR A 43 10.89 16.76 -53.08
C THR A 43 11.68 17.92 -52.45
N SER A 44 12.91 17.69 -51.96
CA SER A 44 14.26 17.99 -52.55
C SER A 44 14.66 19.47 -52.53
N GLY A 45 15.89 19.93 -52.30
CA GLY A 45 17.26 19.41 -52.09
C GLY A 45 18.06 20.58 -51.43
N SER A 46 19.36 20.59 -51.15
CA SER A 46 20.57 20.01 -51.77
C SER A 46 21.67 20.13 -50.70
N ASP A 47 22.46 19.10 -50.36
CA ASP A 47 23.61 18.52 -51.07
C ASP A 47 24.90 19.36 -50.97
N ALA A 48 25.95 18.73 -50.40
CA ALA A 48 27.34 18.82 -50.82
C ALA A 48 28.20 17.86 -49.95
N GLY A 49 28.53 16.71 -50.54
CA GLY A 49 29.55 15.75 -50.07
C GLY A 49 30.98 16.32 -50.12
N VAL A 50 32.01 15.59 -49.69
CA VAL A 50 32.82 14.63 -50.49
C VAL A 50 33.88 14.07 -49.50
N VAL A 51 33.89 12.77 -49.16
CA VAL A 51 34.73 11.62 -49.67
C VAL A 51 36.26 11.88 -49.69
N ASP A 52 37.21 10.96 -49.50
CA ASP A 52 37.27 9.49 -49.47
C ASP A 52 38.63 9.00 -48.88
N ALA A 53 38.70 7.69 -48.57
CA ALA A 53 39.78 6.68 -48.80
C ALA A 53 41.28 7.02 -48.60
N SER A 54 42.21 6.09 -48.33
CA SER A 54 42.26 4.69 -47.89
C SER A 54 43.75 4.29 -47.75
N SER A 55 43.99 3.10 -47.19
CA SER A 55 45.06 2.14 -47.54
C SER A 55 46.41 2.13 -46.78
N SER A 56 46.53 1.08 -45.96
CA SER A 56 47.44 -0.08 -46.12
C SER A 56 48.95 -0.04 -45.74
N LYS A 57 49.34 -1.15 -45.07
CA LYS A 57 50.55 -2.01 -45.21
C LYS A 57 51.65 -2.04 -44.12
N THR A 58 51.68 -3.21 -43.45
CA THR A 58 52.79 -4.18 -43.19
C THR A 58 54.06 -3.83 -42.38
N GLY A 59 54.45 -4.75 -41.47
CA GLY A 59 55.87 -5.01 -41.09
C GLY A 59 56.15 -5.77 -39.77
N SER A 60 56.45 -7.08 -39.86
CA SER A 60 57.39 -7.98 -39.09
C SER A 60 57.92 -7.56 -37.69
N SER A 61 57.80 -8.29 -36.56
CA SER A 61 58.36 -9.60 -36.09
C SER A 61 59.31 -9.42 -34.87
N SER A 62 59.10 -10.14 -33.76
CA SER A 62 60.18 -10.74 -32.95
C SER A 62 59.64 -11.78 -31.96
N THR A 63 60.53 -12.70 -31.60
CA THR A 63 60.36 -14.03 -30.99
C THR A 63 60.27 -14.05 -29.47
N GLY A 64 59.52 -15.00 -28.90
CA GLY A 64 59.65 -15.43 -27.50
C GLY A 64 58.84 -16.69 -27.19
N LYS A 65 59.51 -17.86 -27.13
CA LYS A 65 58.94 -19.11 -26.63
C LYS A 65 58.96 -19.11 -25.09
N VAL A 66 57.81 -19.27 -24.45
CA VAL A 66 57.71 -19.89 -23.11
C VAL A 66 56.49 -20.81 -23.09
N SER A 67 56.73 -22.05 -22.64
CA SER A 67 55.77 -23.15 -22.60
C SER A 67 55.13 -23.29 -21.22
N LYS A 68 53.89 -23.80 -21.20
CA LYS A 68 53.09 -24.37 -20.06
C LYS A 68 52.39 -23.29 -19.19
N LYS A 69 51.10 -23.36 -18.85
CA LYS A 69 50.16 -24.49 -18.64
C LYS A 69 48.74 -24.12 -19.11
N LYS A 70 48.00 -25.09 -19.63
CA LYS A 70 46.55 -25.01 -19.88
C LYS A 70 45.80 -24.98 -18.54
N SER A 71 45.11 -23.88 -18.26
CA SER A 71 43.99 -23.82 -17.32
C SER A 71 42.72 -23.76 -18.17
N LYS A 72 41.84 -24.76 -18.02
CA LYS A 72 40.53 -24.79 -18.66
C LYS A 72 39.63 -23.78 -17.94
N THR A 73 39.44 -22.61 -18.52
CA THR A 73 38.36 -21.71 -18.13
C THR A 73 37.05 -22.32 -18.63
N LYS A 74 36.26 -22.91 -17.72
CA LYS A 74 34.86 -23.21 -17.99
C LYS A 74 34.15 -21.87 -18.12
N THR A 75 33.77 -21.49 -19.33
CA THR A 75 32.69 -20.55 -19.58
C THR A 75 31.41 -21.17 -19.04
N SER A 76 31.03 -20.81 -17.81
CA SER A 76 29.66 -20.98 -17.34
C SER A 76 28.81 -19.97 -18.10
N GLY A 77 28.18 -20.42 -19.17
CA GLY A 77 27.08 -19.69 -19.77
C GLY A 77 26.01 -19.52 -18.69
N SER A 78 25.71 -18.26 -18.36
CA SER A 78 24.49 -17.91 -17.66
C SER A 78 23.33 -18.29 -18.57
N SER A 79 22.70 -19.44 -18.29
CA SER A 79 21.40 -19.75 -18.84
C SER A 79 20.38 -18.97 -18.02
N SER A 80 19.96 -17.80 -18.50
CA SER A 80 18.66 -17.24 -18.18
C SER A 80 17.60 -18.19 -18.72
N GLY A 81 17.34 -19.29 -18.00
CA GLY A 81 16.18 -20.11 -18.27
C GLY A 81 14.96 -19.27 -17.94
N SER A 82 14.07 -19.06 -18.91
CA SER A 82 12.73 -18.59 -18.59
C SER A 82 12.15 -19.57 -17.57
N LEU A 83 11.67 -19.07 -16.42
CA LEU A 83 10.87 -19.87 -15.50
C LEU A 83 9.63 -20.31 -16.27
N SER A 84 9.63 -21.52 -16.81
CA SER A 84 8.48 -22.05 -17.51
C SER A 84 7.58 -22.68 -16.46
N ILE A 85 6.47 -22.01 -16.16
CA ILE A 85 5.41 -22.56 -15.31
C ILE A 85 4.80 -23.78 -16.00
N THR A 86 4.74 -24.92 -15.31
CA THR A 86 4.26 -26.18 -15.91
C THR A 86 3.13 -26.85 -15.15
N SER A 87 2.95 -26.51 -13.87
CA SER A 87 1.93 -27.09 -13.01
C SER A 87 0.56 -26.39 -13.16
N ASP A 88 -0.52 -27.11 -12.83
CA ASP A 88 -1.86 -26.53 -12.73
C ASP A 88 -2.09 -25.97 -11.31
N PRO A 89 -2.37 -24.65 -11.16
CA PRO A 89 -2.50 -24.02 -9.85
C PRO A 89 -3.62 -24.59 -8.98
N ALA A 90 -4.66 -25.16 -9.59
CA ALA A 90 -5.77 -25.77 -8.85
C ALA A 90 -5.34 -27.06 -8.12
N SER A 91 -4.25 -27.68 -8.56
CA SER A 91 -3.68 -28.90 -7.98
C SER A 91 -2.36 -28.68 -7.23
N ALA A 92 -1.85 -27.44 -7.23
CA ALA A 92 -0.59 -27.09 -6.58
C ALA A 92 -0.71 -27.21 -5.05
N GLU A 93 0.39 -27.59 -4.40
CA GLU A 93 0.48 -27.64 -2.94
C GLU A 93 0.94 -26.28 -2.41
N TYR A 94 0.10 -25.62 -1.63
CA TYR A 94 0.39 -24.31 -1.04
C TYR A 94 0.83 -24.49 0.42
N THR A 95 2.11 -24.29 0.68
CA THR A 95 2.77 -24.66 1.96
C THR A 95 3.09 -23.44 2.84
N VAL A 96 3.04 -22.24 2.28
CA VAL A 96 3.27 -20.98 2.99
C VAL A 96 2.02 -20.12 2.88
N THR A 97 1.52 -19.61 4.00
CA THR A 97 0.36 -18.72 4.03
C THR A 97 0.69 -17.45 4.81
N ALA A 98 0.26 -16.30 4.29
CA ALA A 98 0.19 -15.04 5.00
C ALA A 98 -1.21 -14.46 4.85
N PHE A 99 -1.71 -13.80 5.89
CA PHE A 99 -2.86 -12.91 5.76
C PHE A 99 -2.36 -11.48 5.61
N ALA A 100 -3.22 -10.59 5.12
CA ALA A 100 -2.89 -9.19 4.93
C ALA A 100 -4.11 -8.32 5.22
N ILE A 101 -3.94 -7.18 5.87
CA ILE A 101 -5.01 -6.29 6.30
C ILE A 101 -4.49 -4.84 6.44
N GLY A 102 -5.26 -3.85 5.98
CA GLY A 102 -4.97 -2.43 6.16
C GLY A 102 -6.10 -1.71 6.88
N ASP A 103 -5.80 -0.55 7.47
CA ASP A 103 -6.83 0.42 7.90
C ASP A 103 -7.83 -0.19 8.91
N TRP A 104 -7.31 -1.03 9.81
CA TRP A 104 -8.11 -1.87 10.70
C TRP A 104 -8.31 -1.29 12.10
N GLY A 105 -7.47 -0.35 12.52
CA GLY A 105 -7.36 0.06 13.92
C GLY A 105 -8.36 1.09 14.39
N THR A 106 -9.56 0.66 14.76
CA THR A 106 -10.68 1.54 15.15
C THR A 106 -10.32 2.48 16.32
N THR A 107 -11.02 3.61 16.49
CA THR A 107 -10.81 4.47 17.66
C THR A 107 -11.26 3.78 18.95
N VAL A 108 -10.71 4.17 20.11
CA VAL A 108 -11.12 3.57 21.40
C VAL A 108 -12.62 3.72 21.67
N SER A 109 -13.22 4.81 21.18
CA SER A 109 -14.65 5.09 21.23
C SER A 109 -15.47 4.40 20.13
N GLN A 110 -14.83 3.66 19.21
CA GLN A 110 -15.45 3.04 18.03
C GLN A 110 -16.25 4.03 17.18
N ASP A 111 -15.81 5.29 17.14
CA ASP A 111 -16.48 6.37 16.42
C ASP A 111 -15.89 6.63 15.02
N SER A 112 -14.77 5.98 14.66
CA SER A 112 -14.09 6.18 13.38
C SER A 112 -14.89 5.70 12.18
N CYS A 113 -15.73 4.68 12.34
CA CYS A 113 -16.71 4.23 11.34
C CYS A 113 -17.78 5.29 11.01
N CYS A 114 -18.09 6.14 11.98
CA CYS A 114 -19.46 6.65 12.12
C CYS A 114 -19.50 8.18 12.21
N THR A 115 -18.38 8.81 12.58
CA THR A 115 -18.26 10.27 12.64
C THR A 115 -18.16 10.93 11.26
N ARG A 116 -17.68 10.20 10.25
CA ARG A 116 -17.54 10.70 8.86
C ARG A 116 -18.74 10.42 7.97
N SER A 117 -19.73 9.68 8.46
CA SER A 117 -20.87 9.27 7.64
C SER A 117 -22.14 9.16 8.44
N SER A 118 -23.22 9.73 7.90
CA SER A 118 -24.55 9.63 8.51
C SER A 118 -25.27 8.33 8.15
N THR A 119 -24.67 7.45 7.34
CA THR A 119 -25.30 6.23 6.81
C THR A 119 -24.65 4.95 7.31
N PHE A 120 -23.96 4.99 8.45
CA PHE A 120 -23.39 3.81 9.09
C PHE A 120 -24.49 2.88 9.66
N ASN A 121 -24.14 1.62 9.86
CA ASN A 121 -24.97 0.61 10.50
C ASN A 121 -24.16 -0.26 11.47
N ASP A 122 -24.80 -1.25 12.10
CA ASP A 122 -24.19 -2.12 13.10
C ASP A 122 -22.99 -2.93 12.57
N TYR A 123 -22.91 -3.20 11.26
CA TYR A 123 -21.74 -3.81 10.65
C TYR A 123 -20.55 -2.85 10.70
N ASP A 124 -20.76 -1.55 10.42
CA ASP A 124 -19.69 -0.55 10.45
C ASP A 124 -19.14 -0.33 11.87
N VAL A 125 -20.01 -0.37 12.88
CA VAL A 125 -19.62 -0.20 14.29
C VAL A 125 -18.70 -1.33 14.77
N ASN A 126 -18.96 -2.55 14.31
CA ASN A 126 -18.28 -3.77 14.76
C ASN A 126 -17.31 -4.33 13.72
N ALA A 127 -16.96 -3.54 12.70
CA ALA A 127 -16.23 -4.01 11.52
C ALA A 127 -14.90 -4.69 11.89
N GLU A 128 -14.10 -4.07 12.74
CA GLU A 128 -12.82 -4.64 13.21
C GLU A 128 -13.01 -5.99 13.93
N ASP A 129 -13.98 -6.11 14.85
CA ASP A 129 -14.27 -7.37 15.55
C ASP A 129 -14.73 -8.47 14.57
N ILE A 130 -15.51 -8.10 13.57
CA ILE A 130 -16.01 -9.02 12.55
C ILE A 130 -14.87 -9.50 11.66
N VAL A 131 -14.02 -8.60 11.16
CA VAL A 131 -12.85 -8.97 10.36
C VAL A 131 -11.91 -9.87 11.16
N ALA A 132 -11.64 -9.54 12.43
CA ALA A 132 -10.83 -10.40 13.30
C ALA A 132 -11.44 -11.80 13.48
N SER A 133 -12.76 -11.91 13.62
CA SER A 133 -13.45 -13.20 13.70
C SER A 133 -13.38 -13.99 12.38
N VAL A 134 -13.56 -13.33 11.23
CA VAL A 134 -13.44 -13.96 9.91
C VAL A 134 -12.00 -14.43 9.67
N MET A 135 -10.99 -13.65 10.06
CA MET A 135 -9.58 -14.05 10.02
C MET A 135 -9.32 -15.30 10.87
N ASP A 136 -9.82 -15.35 12.10
CA ASP A 136 -9.64 -16.51 12.98
C ASP A 136 -10.27 -17.79 12.40
N GLN A 137 -11.45 -17.68 11.81
CA GLN A 137 -12.10 -18.79 11.12
C GLN A 137 -11.30 -19.24 9.89
N GLN A 138 -10.88 -18.29 9.04
CA GLN A 138 -10.15 -18.59 7.81
C GLN A 138 -8.78 -19.18 8.06
N ALA A 139 -8.11 -18.84 9.18
CA ALA A 139 -6.82 -19.42 9.55
C ALA A 139 -6.88 -20.95 9.73
N SER A 140 -8.05 -21.51 10.07
CA SER A 140 -8.26 -22.97 10.11
C SER A 140 -8.63 -23.59 8.75
N ALA A 141 -9.09 -22.79 7.79
CA ALA A 141 -9.55 -23.24 6.48
C ALA A 141 -8.50 -23.05 5.36
N ALA A 142 -7.48 -22.22 5.60
CA ALA A 142 -6.37 -21.99 4.67
C ALA A 142 -5.56 -23.27 4.42
N SER A 143 -4.83 -23.30 3.29
CA SER A 143 -4.01 -24.46 2.91
C SER A 143 -2.94 -24.80 3.94
N ALA A 144 -2.42 -23.79 4.65
CA ALA A 144 -1.54 -23.93 5.80
C ALA A 144 -1.85 -22.83 6.84
N PRO A 145 -1.54 -23.05 8.14
CA PRO A 145 -1.66 -21.99 9.13
C PRO A 145 -0.86 -20.74 8.72
N PRO A 146 -1.40 -19.52 8.89
CA PRO A 146 -0.71 -18.30 8.50
C PRO A 146 0.57 -18.12 9.33
N LYS A 147 1.69 -17.90 8.65
CA LYS A 147 3.00 -17.66 9.28
C LYS A 147 3.18 -16.21 9.70
N CYS A 148 2.41 -15.29 9.11
CA CYS A 148 2.32 -13.90 9.53
C CYS A 148 1.01 -13.24 9.04
N ILE A 149 0.71 -12.08 9.59
CA ILE A 149 -0.28 -11.12 9.12
C ILE A 149 0.47 -9.86 8.66
N ILE A 150 0.31 -9.47 7.41
CA ILE A 150 0.90 -8.28 6.80
C ILE A 150 -0.03 -7.10 7.07
N SER A 151 0.37 -6.17 7.94
CA SER A 151 -0.40 -4.95 8.20
C SER A 151 0.06 -3.82 7.30
N HIS A 152 -0.87 -3.24 6.54
CA HIS A 152 -0.62 -2.15 5.60
C HIS A 152 -0.65 -0.75 6.26
N GLY A 153 -0.66 -0.65 7.59
CA GLY A 153 -0.68 0.62 8.30
C GLY A 153 -2.08 1.21 8.49
N ASP A 154 -2.11 2.43 9.03
CA ASP A 154 -3.26 3.00 9.73
C ASP A 154 -3.73 2.06 10.86
N ASN A 155 -2.73 1.66 11.65
CA ASN A 155 -2.88 0.71 12.75
C ASN A 155 -3.70 1.29 13.91
N PHE A 156 -3.75 2.63 14.05
CA PHE A 156 -4.49 3.30 15.11
C PHE A 156 -5.09 4.65 14.67
N TYR A 157 -6.38 4.67 14.32
CA TYR A 157 -7.09 5.92 14.06
C TYR A 157 -7.35 6.75 15.34
N TRP A 158 -7.37 8.08 15.31
CA TRP A 158 -7.07 8.97 14.18
C TRP A 158 -5.64 9.51 14.20
N THR A 159 -4.92 9.35 15.30
CA THR A 159 -3.65 10.07 15.55
C THR A 159 -2.52 9.16 16.01
N GLY A 160 -2.67 7.85 15.82
CA GLY A 160 -1.66 6.88 16.20
C GLY A 160 -1.62 6.66 17.71
N ILE A 161 -0.40 6.59 18.25
CA ILE A 161 -0.15 6.58 19.68
C ILE A 161 0.31 7.98 20.11
N ASP A 162 -0.40 8.62 21.04
CA ASP A 162 -0.12 10.02 21.42
C ASP A 162 0.94 10.16 22.51
N SER A 163 1.12 9.16 23.35
CA SER A 163 2.11 9.18 24.42
C SER A 163 2.47 7.77 24.90
N GLU A 164 3.62 7.64 25.54
CA GLU A 164 4.04 6.40 26.22
C GLU A 164 2.99 5.91 27.23
N GLY A 165 2.40 6.82 28.02
CA GLY A 165 1.36 6.48 28.99
C GLY A 165 0.04 5.98 28.38
N SER A 166 -0.24 6.33 27.12
CA SER A 166 -1.43 5.85 26.41
C SER A 166 -1.19 4.57 25.59
N ARG A 167 0.08 4.27 25.26
CA ARG A 167 0.48 3.21 24.31
C ARG A 167 -0.17 1.88 24.63
N ASP A 168 0.12 1.33 25.81
CA ASP A 168 -0.26 -0.05 26.11
C ASP A 168 -1.79 -0.21 26.19
N SER A 169 -2.51 0.82 26.65
CA SER A 169 -3.97 0.83 26.66
C SER A 169 -4.58 0.88 25.26
N ARG A 170 -3.95 1.61 24.34
CA ARG A 170 -4.36 1.73 22.94
C ARG A 170 -4.14 0.41 22.19
N PHE A 171 -2.96 -0.21 22.34
CA PHE A 171 -2.68 -1.55 21.84
C PHE A 171 -3.62 -2.60 22.43
N THR A 172 -3.85 -2.58 23.75
CA THR A 172 -4.75 -3.55 24.39
C THR A 172 -6.15 -3.49 23.81
N THR A 173 -6.68 -2.27 23.60
CA THR A 173 -8.08 -2.08 23.20
C THR A 173 -8.32 -2.37 21.73
N THR A 174 -7.38 -1.95 20.87
CA THR A 174 -7.55 -1.93 19.41
C THR A 174 -6.90 -3.14 18.75
N PHE A 175 -5.87 -3.71 19.38
CA PHE A 175 -5.11 -4.81 18.79
C PHE A 175 -5.28 -6.10 19.60
N GLU A 176 -4.83 -6.11 20.85
CA GLU A 176 -4.70 -7.37 21.59
C GLU A 176 -6.03 -8.03 21.94
N ARG A 177 -7.08 -7.24 22.21
CA ARG A 177 -8.42 -7.76 22.50
C ARG A 177 -9.22 -8.12 21.25
N LYS A 178 -8.87 -7.56 20.09
CA LYS A 178 -9.60 -7.74 18.84
C LYS A 178 -9.12 -9.00 18.13
N TYR A 179 -7.79 -9.16 18.04
CA TYR A 179 -7.15 -10.27 17.35
C TYR A 179 -6.68 -11.34 18.33
N ASP A 180 -7.59 -11.82 19.19
CA ASP A 180 -7.31 -12.79 20.26
C ASP A 180 -7.81 -14.23 19.97
N GLY A 181 -8.37 -14.45 18.77
CA GLY A 181 -8.87 -15.75 18.30
C GLY A 181 -7.79 -16.83 18.31
N SER A 182 -8.17 -18.08 18.63
CA SER A 182 -7.21 -19.15 18.93
C SER A 182 -6.27 -19.50 17.77
N ASN A 183 -6.67 -19.24 16.53
CA ASN A 183 -5.90 -19.57 15.33
C ASN A 183 -4.99 -18.43 14.88
N ILE A 184 -5.22 -17.20 15.37
CA ILE A 184 -4.45 -16.00 14.99
C ILE A 184 -3.74 -15.31 16.16
N LYS A 185 -4.06 -15.66 17.41
CA LYS A 185 -3.59 -14.97 18.62
C LYS A 185 -2.08 -14.82 18.70
N ASN A 186 -1.32 -15.83 18.26
CA ASN A 186 0.15 -15.83 18.34
C ASN A 186 0.82 -15.62 16.98
N VAL A 187 0.05 -15.32 15.92
CA VAL A 187 0.60 -15.08 14.58
C VAL A 187 1.30 -13.73 14.56
N PRO A 188 2.58 -13.64 14.10
CA PRO A 188 3.30 -12.38 13.96
C PRO A 188 2.60 -11.41 13.01
N TRP A 189 2.47 -10.15 13.43
CA TRP A 189 2.02 -9.02 12.63
C TRP A 189 3.23 -8.25 12.11
N VAL A 190 3.38 -8.18 10.80
CA VAL A 190 4.45 -7.49 10.08
C VAL A 190 3.90 -6.16 9.60
N ASN A 191 4.27 -5.08 10.28
CA ASN A 191 3.58 -3.79 10.15
C ASN A 191 4.39 -2.76 9.36
N VAL A 192 3.67 -1.91 8.63
CA VAL A 192 4.11 -0.56 8.26
C VAL A 192 3.21 0.48 8.95
N LEU A 193 3.55 1.76 8.83
CA LEU A 193 2.73 2.87 9.33
C LEU A 193 2.02 3.58 8.19
N GLY A 194 0.79 4.03 8.46
CA GLY A 194 0.01 4.91 7.60
C GLY A 194 -0.01 6.37 8.09
N ASN A 195 -0.72 7.24 7.39
CA ASN A 195 -0.80 8.66 7.78
C ASN A 195 -1.39 8.84 9.18
N HIS A 196 -2.40 8.06 9.57
CA HIS A 196 -3.04 8.21 10.88
C HIS A 196 -2.10 7.81 12.01
N ASP A 197 -1.21 6.84 11.78
CA ASP A 197 -0.18 6.45 12.75
C ASP A 197 0.79 7.60 13.07
N TYR A 198 1.05 8.46 12.09
CA TYR A 198 1.88 9.66 12.23
C TYR A 198 1.12 10.90 12.71
N GLY A 199 -0.16 10.77 13.06
CA GLY A 199 -0.99 11.88 13.56
C GLY A 199 -2.14 12.28 12.63
N GLY A 200 -2.22 11.70 11.43
CA GLY A 200 -3.19 12.07 10.41
C GLY A 200 -3.12 13.57 10.12
N ALA A 201 -4.27 14.22 10.01
CA ALA A 201 -4.33 15.68 9.82
C ALA A 201 -4.39 16.47 11.14
N SER A 202 -4.21 15.83 12.30
CA SER A 202 -4.29 16.47 13.61
C SER A 202 -2.94 17.00 14.07
N TYR A 203 -2.86 17.59 15.27
CA TYR A 203 -1.57 17.92 15.85
C TYR A 203 -0.73 16.67 16.11
N ILE A 204 0.57 16.76 15.83
CA ILE A 204 1.52 15.66 16.05
C ILE A 204 2.13 15.74 17.45
N CYS A 205 2.36 16.95 17.95
CA CYS A 205 2.84 17.17 19.32
C CYS A 205 1.73 17.01 20.35
N SER A 206 2.13 16.79 21.60
CA SER A 206 1.24 16.66 22.74
C SER A 206 1.82 17.32 24.00
N ASP A 207 0.97 17.86 24.85
CA ASP A 207 1.31 18.37 26.18
C ASP A 207 0.56 17.60 27.29
N ASP A 208 0.51 18.16 28.51
CA ASP A 208 -0.18 17.56 29.66
C ASP A 208 -1.71 17.45 29.49
N LYS A 209 -2.29 18.11 28.48
CA LYS A 209 -3.72 18.13 28.18
C LYS A 209 -4.08 17.34 26.94
N GLY A 210 -3.10 16.73 26.27
CA GLY A 210 -3.29 15.94 25.05
C GLY A 210 -2.66 16.60 23.83
N LEU A 211 -3.25 16.41 22.65
CA LEU A 211 -2.72 16.93 21.40
C LEU A 211 -2.63 18.46 21.38
N ALA A 212 -1.48 18.98 20.97
CA ALA A 212 -1.15 20.40 21.05
C ALA A 212 -0.26 20.85 19.90
N LYS A 213 -0.24 22.16 19.64
CA LYS A 213 0.67 22.75 18.65
C LYS A 213 2.12 22.51 19.06
N CYS A 214 2.94 22.10 18.10
CA CYS A 214 4.39 22.08 18.28
C CYS A 214 4.93 23.51 18.44
N SER A 215 5.93 23.71 19.31
CA SER A 215 6.56 25.01 19.55
C SER A 215 7.68 25.33 18.55
N SER A 216 8.19 24.33 17.82
CA SER A 216 9.28 24.47 16.85
C SER A 216 9.30 23.33 15.84
N ALA A 217 10.01 23.54 14.71
CA ALA A 217 10.31 22.50 13.73
C ALA A 217 11.02 21.28 14.36
N SER A 218 11.98 21.51 15.26
CA SER A 218 12.70 20.43 15.95
C SER A 218 11.81 19.59 16.86
N GLU A 219 10.83 20.21 17.53
CA GLU A 219 9.87 19.50 18.35
C GLU A 219 8.92 18.69 17.49
N LEU A 220 8.46 19.25 16.35
CA LEU A 220 7.62 18.54 15.41
C LEU A 220 8.31 17.28 14.87
N VAL A 221 9.55 17.38 14.39
CA VAL A 221 10.31 16.22 13.87
C VAL A 221 10.54 15.17 14.97
N LYS A 222 10.82 15.62 16.20
CA LYS A 222 10.95 14.71 17.35
C LYS A 222 9.63 14.00 17.66
N ALA A 223 8.52 14.72 17.70
CA ALA A 223 7.21 14.15 17.96
C ALA A 223 6.79 13.17 16.86
N LEU A 224 7.03 13.51 15.59
CA LEU A 224 6.81 12.63 14.45
C LEU A 224 7.63 11.34 14.57
N SER A 225 8.93 11.43 14.91
CA SER A 225 9.77 10.24 15.13
C SER A 225 9.27 9.40 16.31
N ASN A 226 8.80 10.05 17.40
CA ASN A 226 8.24 9.35 18.54
C ASN A 226 6.97 8.55 18.19
N LYS A 227 6.14 9.01 17.22
CA LYS A 227 4.97 8.25 16.75
C LYS A 227 5.37 6.85 16.25
N PHE A 228 6.46 6.76 15.50
CA PHE A 228 7.05 5.50 15.06
C PHE A 228 7.60 4.70 16.25
N THR A 229 8.48 5.31 17.06
CA THR A 229 9.14 4.63 18.20
C THR A 229 8.14 4.01 19.17
N LEU A 230 7.05 4.71 19.46
CA LEU A 230 5.99 4.22 20.34
C LEU A 230 5.36 2.92 19.84
N GLN A 231 5.27 2.70 18.52
CA GLN A 231 4.80 1.44 17.96
C GLN A 231 5.92 0.40 17.86
N ALA A 232 7.12 0.82 17.44
CA ALA A 232 8.25 -0.10 17.21
C ALA A 232 8.79 -0.74 18.49
N GLU A 233 8.71 -0.03 19.62
CA GLU A 233 9.16 -0.52 20.93
C GLU A 233 8.05 -1.24 21.71
N TYR A 234 6.84 -1.37 21.16
CA TYR A 234 5.77 -2.12 21.81
C TYR A 234 6.12 -3.61 21.87
N THR A 235 5.91 -4.22 23.03
CA THR A 235 6.07 -5.67 23.22
C THR A 235 4.70 -6.28 23.45
N SER A 236 4.23 -7.05 22.47
CA SER A 236 2.94 -7.75 22.61
C SER A 236 3.02 -8.82 23.71
N PRO A 237 1.99 -8.95 24.58
CA PRO A 237 1.89 -10.05 25.53
C PRO A 237 1.65 -11.42 24.88
N ASN A 238 1.34 -11.46 23.58
CA ASN A 238 1.09 -12.68 22.82
C ASN A 238 2.32 -12.99 21.94
N ASP A 239 3.32 -13.65 22.52
CA ASP A 239 4.57 -14.07 21.85
C ASP A 239 5.38 -12.94 21.18
N ASN A 240 5.23 -11.70 21.68
CA ASN A 240 5.82 -10.51 21.08
C ASN A 240 5.52 -10.41 19.56
N ARG A 241 4.27 -10.70 19.19
CA ARG A 241 3.83 -10.77 17.79
C ARG A 241 3.79 -9.43 17.05
N TRP A 242 4.09 -8.29 17.66
CA TRP A 242 4.10 -7.00 16.96
C TRP A 242 5.48 -6.73 16.34
N ILE A 243 5.59 -6.86 15.02
CA ILE A 243 6.84 -6.67 14.28
C ILE A 243 6.80 -5.35 13.52
N LEU A 244 7.62 -4.40 13.97
CA LEU A 244 7.89 -3.14 13.29
C LEU A 244 9.35 -2.76 13.58
N LYS A 245 10.27 -3.16 12.72
CA LYS A 245 11.71 -3.13 13.03
C LYS A 245 12.38 -1.80 12.69
N ASP A 246 11.93 -1.18 11.62
CA ASP A 246 12.44 0.09 11.08
C ASP A 246 11.43 0.63 10.05
N HIS A 247 11.67 1.80 9.45
CA HIS A 247 10.88 2.35 8.35
C HIS A 247 11.02 1.51 7.06
N PHE A 248 12.16 0.84 6.89
CA PHE A 248 12.33 -0.22 5.90
C PHE A 248 12.88 -1.48 6.57
N TYR A 249 12.26 -2.63 6.30
CA TYR A 249 12.84 -3.91 6.70
C TYR A 249 12.26 -5.08 5.90
N VAL A 250 13.06 -6.15 5.79
CA VAL A 250 12.63 -7.42 5.19
C VAL A 250 12.20 -8.39 6.28
N TYR A 251 11.07 -9.07 6.04
CA TYR A 251 10.60 -10.17 6.86
C TYR A 251 10.37 -11.40 5.98
N THR A 252 11.00 -12.53 6.32
CA THR A 252 10.92 -13.76 5.53
C THR A 252 10.03 -14.77 6.24
N ILE A 253 9.09 -15.36 5.51
CA ILE A 253 8.36 -16.57 5.91
C ILE A 253 8.72 -17.72 4.98
N GLU A 254 8.85 -18.92 5.55
CA GLU A 254 9.33 -20.08 4.81
C GLU A 254 8.66 -21.35 5.33
N ASP A 255 8.34 -22.27 4.42
CA ASP A 255 8.19 -23.67 4.74
C ASP A 255 9.47 -24.43 4.38
N LYS A 256 10.22 -24.87 5.40
CA LYS A 256 11.53 -25.52 5.20
C LYS A 256 11.45 -26.88 4.52
N ALA A 257 10.28 -27.52 4.55
CA ALA A 257 10.10 -28.84 3.94
C ALA A 257 10.01 -28.74 2.41
N SER A 258 9.19 -27.82 1.90
CA SER A 258 9.10 -27.52 0.47
C SER A 258 10.20 -26.58 -0.04
N GLY A 259 10.78 -25.75 0.85
CA GLY A 259 11.72 -24.68 0.47
C GLY A 259 11.03 -23.44 -0.11
N VAL A 260 9.69 -23.43 -0.17
CA VAL A 260 8.92 -22.25 -0.59
C VAL A 260 9.09 -21.15 0.46
N SER A 261 9.42 -19.95 -0.02
CA SER A 261 9.64 -18.78 0.83
C SER A 261 9.04 -17.51 0.24
N ILE A 262 8.69 -16.57 1.11
CA ILE A 262 8.25 -15.23 0.75
C ILE A 262 9.11 -14.23 1.51
N ASP A 263 9.77 -13.34 0.77
CA ASP A 263 10.36 -12.11 1.33
C ASP A 263 9.33 -10.98 1.24
N ILE A 264 9.01 -10.39 2.39
CA ILE A 264 8.11 -9.25 2.52
C ILE A 264 8.96 -8.00 2.77
N PHE A 265 9.00 -7.10 1.79
CA PHE A 265 9.71 -5.83 1.84
C PHE A 265 8.75 -4.76 2.37
N ASN A 266 8.93 -4.38 3.63
CA ASN A 266 8.10 -3.37 4.29
C ASN A 266 8.72 -2.00 4.02
N VAL A 267 7.95 -1.09 3.41
CA VAL A 267 8.44 0.22 2.97
C VAL A 267 7.61 1.36 3.55
N ASP A 268 8.28 2.41 4.02
CA ASP A 268 7.63 3.68 4.32
C ASP A 268 7.47 4.49 3.02
N ALA A 269 6.25 4.93 2.76
CA ALA A 269 5.86 5.68 1.57
C ALA A 269 5.12 6.97 1.94
N GLY A 270 5.44 7.54 3.11
CA GLY A 270 4.79 8.75 3.63
C GLY A 270 4.94 9.99 2.74
N ASP A 271 5.83 9.99 1.75
CA ASP A 271 5.93 11.04 0.73
C ASP A 271 4.88 10.96 -0.40
N ALA A 272 3.87 10.09 -0.28
CA ALA A 272 2.74 10.02 -1.19
C ALA A 272 2.07 11.38 -1.42
N SER A 273 1.65 11.62 -2.66
CA SER A 273 1.07 12.91 -3.10
C SER A 273 -0.33 13.15 -2.54
N THR A 274 -1.03 12.08 -2.13
CA THR A 274 -2.36 12.13 -1.56
C THR A 274 -2.30 11.67 -0.11
N HIS A 275 -2.78 12.50 0.82
CA HIS A 275 -2.92 12.20 2.25
C HIS A 275 -1.64 11.78 3.01
N GLY A 276 -0.47 11.77 2.36
CA GLY A 276 0.83 11.61 2.99
C GLY A 276 1.35 12.88 3.67
N ALA A 277 2.65 13.14 3.52
CA ALA A 277 3.39 14.22 4.20
C ALA A 277 2.73 15.60 4.06
N GLN A 278 2.13 15.89 2.90
CA GLN A 278 1.43 17.16 2.68
C GLN A 278 0.34 17.39 3.73
N GLN A 279 -0.49 16.39 4.03
CA GLN A 279 -1.59 16.56 4.98
C GLN A 279 -1.09 16.44 6.41
N THR A 280 -0.23 15.45 6.67
CA THR A 280 0.30 15.16 8.01
C THR A 280 1.11 16.32 8.56
N CYS A 281 2.01 16.90 7.78
CA CYS A 281 2.81 18.03 8.22
C CYS A 281 2.00 19.34 8.31
N CYS A 282 0.93 19.44 7.53
CA CYS A 282 0.02 20.58 7.58
C CYS A 282 -0.83 20.61 8.85
N GLN A 283 -1.21 19.45 9.39
CA GLN A 283 -1.96 19.34 10.65
C GLN A 283 -3.27 20.15 10.66
N CYS A 284 -3.92 20.26 9.48
CA CYS A 284 -5.00 21.21 9.30
C CYS A 284 -6.18 20.99 10.25
N TYR A 285 -6.52 19.74 10.59
CA TYR A 285 -7.63 19.46 11.49
C TYR A 285 -7.32 19.95 12.90
N GLY A 286 -6.06 19.87 13.32
CA GLY A 286 -5.58 20.48 14.56
C GLY A 286 -5.82 22.00 14.56
N TYR A 287 -5.42 22.69 13.49
CA TYR A 287 -5.57 24.15 13.38
C TYR A 287 -7.01 24.62 13.09
N ALA A 288 -7.85 23.75 12.53
CA ALA A 288 -9.21 24.06 12.10
C ALA A 288 -10.30 23.64 13.10
N GLU A 289 -9.91 23.08 14.25
CA GLU A 289 -10.83 22.51 15.27
C GLU A 289 -11.69 21.37 14.67
N GLY A 290 -11.05 20.47 13.91
CA GLY A 290 -11.69 19.31 13.30
C GLY A 290 -12.59 19.62 12.10
N SER A 291 -12.54 20.82 11.54
CA SER A 291 -13.45 21.24 10.48
C SER A 291 -12.94 20.90 9.06
N ASP A 292 -13.49 19.83 8.46
CA ASP A 292 -13.24 19.45 7.05
C ASP A 292 -13.39 20.61 6.07
N LYS A 293 -14.44 21.43 6.23
CA LYS A 293 -14.75 22.56 5.33
C LYS A 293 -13.64 23.60 5.27
N LYS A 294 -12.93 23.80 6.39
CA LYS A 294 -11.83 24.78 6.50
C LYS A 294 -10.53 24.23 5.95
N CYS A 295 -10.38 22.90 5.92
CA CYS A 295 -9.19 22.23 5.42
C CYS A 295 -9.18 22.02 3.91
N LYS A 296 -10.26 22.40 3.23
CA LYS A 296 -10.32 22.38 1.77
C LYS A 296 -9.29 23.35 1.18
N ASN A 297 -8.38 22.83 0.37
CA ASN A 297 -7.33 23.57 -0.34
C ASN A 297 -6.31 24.28 0.57
N VAL A 298 -6.14 23.82 1.81
CA VAL A 298 -5.08 24.34 2.69
C VAL A 298 -3.73 23.81 2.22
N ALA A 299 -2.75 24.69 2.11
CA ALA A 299 -1.41 24.39 1.63
C ALA A 299 -0.33 25.03 2.53
N ARG A 300 0.92 24.62 2.30
CA ARG A 300 2.11 25.17 2.95
C ARG A 300 2.08 26.72 2.98
N GLY A 301 2.22 27.30 4.18
CA GLY A 301 2.21 28.75 4.41
C GLY A 301 0.84 29.33 4.80
N ASP A 302 -0.25 28.57 4.65
CA ASP A 302 -1.55 28.96 5.19
C ASP A 302 -1.55 28.90 6.72
N LYS A 303 -2.33 29.77 7.38
CA LYS A 303 -2.45 29.77 8.86
C LYS A 303 -3.01 28.47 9.44
N LEU A 304 -3.74 27.71 8.62
CA LEU A 304 -4.25 26.38 8.99
C LEU A 304 -3.25 25.25 8.69
N CYS A 305 -2.08 25.58 8.16
CA CYS A 305 -1.05 24.63 7.78
C CYS A 305 0.22 24.87 8.60
N ALA A 306 0.49 24.02 9.60
CA ALA A 306 1.56 24.24 10.57
C ALA A 306 1.52 25.66 11.19
N GLY A 307 0.33 26.25 11.33
CA GLY A 307 0.18 27.61 11.86
C GLY A 307 0.64 28.73 10.93
N GLY A 308 0.96 28.41 9.67
CA GLY A 308 1.62 29.30 8.71
C GLY A 308 3.15 29.25 8.76
N ASP A 309 3.71 28.37 9.61
CA ASP A 309 5.16 28.19 9.74
C ASP A 309 5.67 27.23 8.64
N THR A 310 6.35 27.82 7.66
CA THR A 310 6.89 27.05 6.54
C THR A 310 8.12 26.23 6.93
N GLU A 311 8.92 26.68 7.90
CA GLU A 311 10.11 25.93 8.35
C GLU A 311 9.68 24.67 9.10
N MET A 312 8.63 24.78 9.91
CA MET A 312 8.03 23.63 10.59
C MET A 312 7.44 22.63 9.59
N PHE A 313 6.68 23.12 8.60
CA PHE A 313 6.14 22.26 7.54
C PHE A 313 7.25 21.53 6.78
N ASP A 314 8.28 22.27 6.34
CA ASP A 314 9.38 21.73 5.54
C ASP A 314 10.18 20.68 6.31
N ALA A 315 10.52 20.95 7.58
CA ALA A 315 11.27 19.99 8.39
C ALA A 315 10.53 18.66 8.58
N CYS A 316 9.20 18.69 8.70
CA CYS A 316 8.38 17.49 8.75
C CYS A 316 8.34 16.77 7.39
N PHE A 317 8.15 17.53 6.30
CA PHE A 317 8.07 16.98 4.95
C PHE A 317 9.41 16.34 4.52
N ASP A 318 10.52 16.99 4.85
CA ASP A 318 11.88 16.50 4.62
C ASP A 318 12.10 15.17 5.33
N LYS A 319 11.53 14.99 6.53
CA LYS A 319 11.67 13.73 7.28
C LYS A 319 10.93 12.56 6.62
N PHE A 320 9.72 12.78 6.12
CA PHE A 320 9.02 11.79 5.30
C PHE A 320 9.76 11.48 4.00
N THR A 321 10.32 12.51 3.36
CA THR A 321 11.12 12.35 2.15
C THR A 321 12.37 11.50 2.42
N GLU A 322 13.08 11.76 3.53
CA GLU A 322 14.24 10.99 3.98
C GLU A 322 13.89 9.50 4.16
N TRP A 323 12.82 9.19 4.90
CA TRP A 323 12.39 7.81 5.13
C TRP A 323 11.94 7.10 3.86
N SER A 324 11.25 7.81 2.97
CA SER A 324 10.73 7.24 1.72
C SER A 324 11.86 7.03 0.70
N ASP A 325 12.83 7.94 0.63
CA ASP A 325 14.03 7.79 -0.22
C ASP A 325 14.92 6.64 0.26
N ASP A 326 15.09 6.50 1.57
CA ASP A 326 15.83 5.36 2.12
C ASP A 326 15.09 4.04 1.85
N SER A 327 13.76 3.99 2.03
CA SER A 327 12.95 2.81 1.71
C SER A 327 13.07 2.40 0.24
N ARG A 328 13.01 3.35 -0.69
CA ARG A 328 13.21 3.11 -2.13
C ARG A 328 14.61 2.54 -2.43
N LYS A 329 15.64 3.14 -1.84
CA LYS A 329 17.03 2.71 -1.99
C LYS A 329 17.26 1.31 -1.42
N GLN A 330 16.73 1.03 -0.24
CA GLN A 330 16.86 -0.27 0.39
C GLN A 330 16.04 -1.33 -0.36
N LEU A 331 14.83 -1.03 -0.84
CA LEU A 331 14.04 -1.94 -1.67
C LEU A 331 14.82 -2.41 -2.89
N ALA A 332 15.38 -1.46 -3.66
CA ALA A 332 16.17 -1.80 -4.85
C ALA A 332 17.36 -2.72 -4.53
N LYS A 333 18.03 -2.48 -3.38
CA LYS A 333 19.17 -3.28 -2.92
C LYS A 333 18.75 -4.69 -2.47
N GLU A 334 17.75 -4.79 -1.60
CA GLU A 334 17.38 -6.04 -0.95
C GLU A 334 16.60 -6.97 -1.91
N VAL A 335 15.77 -6.43 -2.80
CA VAL A 335 15.07 -7.24 -3.83
C VAL A 335 16.06 -7.90 -4.79
N ALA A 336 17.12 -7.18 -5.17
CA ALA A 336 18.18 -7.71 -6.01
C ALA A 336 19.03 -8.78 -5.30
N ALA A 337 19.13 -8.72 -3.97
CA ALA A 337 19.83 -9.71 -3.16
C ALA A 337 18.96 -10.93 -2.79
N SER A 338 17.63 -10.79 -2.82
CA SER A 338 16.68 -11.81 -2.42
C SER A 338 16.68 -13.02 -3.36
N THR A 339 16.77 -14.20 -2.75
CA THR A 339 16.63 -15.51 -3.38
C THR A 339 15.33 -16.21 -3.00
N ALA A 340 14.39 -15.52 -2.33
CA ALA A 340 13.11 -16.09 -1.96
C ALA A 340 12.30 -16.47 -3.20
N THR A 341 11.41 -17.47 -3.07
CA THR A 341 10.50 -17.87 -4.14
C THR A 341 9.63 -16.70 -4.56
N TRP A 342 9.01 -16.04 -3.58
CA TRP A 342 8.11 -14.90 -3.80
C TRP A 342 8.63 -13.64 -3.15
N LYS A 343 8.37 -12.50 -3.80
CA LYS A 343 8.78 -11.18 -3.34
C LYS A 343 7.54 -10.28 -3.30
N ILE A 344 7.19 -9.83 -2.09
CA ILE A 344 6.00 -9.01 -1.84
C ILE A 344 6.44 -7.69 -1.25
N VAL A 345 5.96 -6.57 -1.79
CA VAL A 345 6.11 -5.25 -1.15
C VAL A 345 4.87 -4.97 -0.30
N ASN A 346 5.10 -4.60 0.96
CA ASN A 346 4.08 -4.11 1.89
C ASN A 346 4.28 -2.59 2.08
N SER A 347 3.25 -1.81 1.79
CA SER A 347 3.26 -0.35 1.97
C SER A 347 1.89 0.13 2.44
N HIS A 348 1.80 1.33 3.01
CA HIS A 348 0.49 1.95 3.20
C HIS A 348 -0.07 2.50 1.89
N TYR A 349 0.79 2.97 0.98
CA TYR A 349 0.35 3.65 -0.25
C TYR A 349 0.61 2.82 -1.51
N SER A 350 -0.29 2.97 -2.50
CA SER A 350 -0.12 2.48 -3.86
C SER A 350 0.72 3.46 -4.70
N PRO A 351 1.73 2.98 -5.45
CA PRO A 351 2.54 3.78 -6.35
C PRO A 351 1.74 4.50 -7.43
N TYR A 352 0.68 3.89 -7.97
CA TYR A 352 -0.08 4.48 -9.08
C TYR A 352 -1.33 5.22 -8.60
N ALA A 353 -1.90 4.87 -7.44
CA ALA A 353 -3.14 5.45 -6.96
C ALA A 353 -2.92 6.67 -6.03
N HIS A 354 -1.83 6.69 -5.26
CA HIS A 354 -1.62 7.72 -4.22
C HIS A 354 -0.47 8.69 -4.52
N TYR A 355 0.34 8.41 -5.54
CA TYR A 355 1.34 9.36 -6.06
C TYR A 355 0.85 10.05 -7.34
N ASP A 356 1.39 11.23 -7.60
CA ASP A 356 1.34 11.82 -8.93
C ASP A 356 2.20 11.01 -9.94
N GLU A 357 2.11 11.37 -11.22
CA GLU A 357 2.84 10.66 -12.28
C GLU A 357 4.36 10.62 -12.06
N THR A 358 4.93 11.64 -11.41
CA THR A 358 6.38 11.69 -11.13
C THR A 358 6.75 10.71 -10.03
N GLY A 359 5.99 10.70 -8.93
CA GLY A 359 6.18 9.76 -7.83
C GLY A 359 5.95 8.31 -8.26
N MET A 360 4.91 8.05 -9.06
CA MET A 360 4.65 6.74 -9.66
C MET A 360 5.86 6.25 -10.47
N LYS A 361 6.42 7.10 -11.34
CA LYS A 361 7.59 6.75 -12.16
C LYS A 361 8.82 6.38 -11.34
N LYS A 362 9.06 7.05 -10.21
CA LYS A 362 10.18 6.71 -9.30
C LYS A 362 10.04 5.29 -8.76
N TRP A 363 8.83 4.90 -8.33
CA TRP A 363 8.57 3.54 -7.87
C TRP A 363 8.64 2.51 -9.01
N PHE A 364 8.07 2.83 -10.17
CA PHE A 364 8.06 1.93 -11.32
C PHE A 364 9.48 1.67 -11.85
N GLU A 365 10.38 2.65 -11.78
CA GLU A 365 11.80 2.47 -12.13
C GLU A 365 12.49 1.43 -11.23
N ILE A 366 12.16 1.39 -9.93
CA ILE A 366 12.70 0.41 -8.99
C ILE A 366 12.08 -0.98 -9.20
N LEU A 367 10.80 -1.02 -9.54
CA LEU A 367 10.05 -2.26 -9.71
C LEU A 367 10.33 -2.95 -11.05
N GLN A 368 10.73 -2.20 -12.08
CA GLN A 368 11.05 -2.74 -13.39
C GLN A 368 12.12 -3.83 -13.30
N ASP A 369 11.80 -5.02 -13.83
CA ASP A 369 12.68 -6.19 -13.85
C ASP A 369 13.20 -6.64 -12.46
N SER A 370 12.57 -6.17 -11.38
CA SER A 370 12.99 -6.46 -10.00
C SER A 370 12.64 -7.89 -9.56
N GLY A 371 11.66 -8.51 -10.22
CA GLY A 371 11.10 -9.81 -9.85
C GLY A 371 10.17 -9.75 -8.65
N VAL A 372 9.75 -8.56 -8.20
CA VAL A 372 8.61 -8.42 -7.28
C VAL A 372 7.34 -8.79 -8.03
N GLN A 373 6.56 -9.72 -7.48
CA GLN A 373 5.31 -10.18 -8.11
C GLN A 373 4.07 -9.50 -7.54
N LEU A 374 4.12 -9.00 -6.30
CA LEU A 374 2.96 -8.46 -5.60
C LEU A 374 3.32 -7.21 -4.78
N TRP A 375 2.55 -6.15 -4.96
CA TRP A 375 2.52 -4.97 -4.11
C TRP A 375 1.17 -4.92 -3.38
N MET A 376 1.21 -4.88 -2.06
CA MET A 376 0.00 -4.78 -1.23
C MET A 376 0.00 -3.48 -0.45
N ASN A 377 -1.16 -2.81 -0.41
CA ASN A 377 -1.34 -1.57 0.32
C ASN A 377 -2.73 -1.39 0.91
N GLY A 378 -2.87 -0.42 1.82
CA GLY A 378 -4.14 0.04 2.39
C GLY A 378 -4.48 1.44 1.90
N HIS A 379 -4.80 2.34 2.82
CA HIS A 379 -5.08 3.77 2.63
C HIS A 379 -6.39 4.10 1.95
N THR A 380 -6.64 3.55 0.75
CA THR A 380 -7.99 3.58 0.21
C THR A 380 -8.80 2.54 0.96
N HIS A 381 -9.91 2.92 1.60
CA HIS A 381 -10.72 2.00 2.43
C HIS A 381 -11.60 1.03 1.62
N GLY A 382 -11.08 0.50 0.52
CA GLY A 382 -11.74 -0.44 -0.37
C GLY A 382 -10.81 -1.57 -0.78
N GLU A 383 -11.26 -2.38 -1.74
CA GLU A 383 -10.56 -3.59 -2.14
C GLU A 383 -10.43 -3.63 -3.67
N ASN A 384 -9.22 -3.78 -4.19
CA ASN A 384 -9.00 -4.00 -5.62
C ASN A 384 -7.79 -4.91 -5.88
N HIS A 385 -7.73 -5.38 -7.12
CA HIS A 385 -6.64 -6.14 -7.67
C HIS A 385 -6.40 -5.66 -9.10
N ASP A 386 -5.25 -5.05 -9.32
CA ASP A 386 -4.82 -4.48 -10.60
C ASP A 386 -3.50 -5.13 -11.04
N TYR A 387 -3.12 -4.96 -12.31
CA TYR A 387 -1.96 -5.62 -12.90
C TYR A 387 -1.18 -4.70 -13.84
N SER A 388 0.14 -4.81 -13.83
CA SER A 388 1.02 -4.17 -14.81
C SER A 388 1.82 -5.20 -15.58
N SER A 389 1.51 -5.34 -16.88
CA SER A 389 2.23 -6.24 -17.78
C SER A 389 3.68 -5.81 -18.03
N SER A 390 3.98 -4.51 -18.01
CA SER A 390 5.34 -4.00 -18.16
C SER A 390 6.23 -4.30 -16.95
N LEU A 391 5.64 -4.32 -15.75
CA LEU A 391 6.35 -4.62 -14.51
C LEU A 391 6.30 -6.11 -14.13
N LYS A 392 5.38 -6.89 -14.74
CA LYS A 392 5.04 -8.26 -14.33
C LYS A 392 4.68 -8.32 -12.83
N LEU A 393 3.81 -7.40 -12.42
CA LEU A 393 3.51 -7.15 -11.02
C LEU A 393 2.02 -6.90 -10.80
N HIS A 394 1.50 -7.49 -9.74
CA HIS A 394 0.14 -7.32 -9.24
C HIS A 394 0.10 -6.24 -8.15
N PHE A 395 -0.90 -5.36 -8.20
CA PHE A 395 -1.17 -4.39 -7.15
C PHE A 395 -2.48 -4.77 -6.45
N VAL A 396 -2.48 -4.76 -5.13
CA VAL A 396 -3.65 -5.08 -4.31
C VAL A 396 -3.85 -3.99 -3.27
N ASN A 397 -4.96 -3.27 -3.39
CA ASN A 397 -5.46 -2.43 -2.32
C ASN A 397 -6.36 -3.26 -1.40
N ASN A 398 -6.08 -3.20 -0.10
CA ASN A 398 -6.71 -3.95 0.97
C ASN A 398 -6.82 -3.08 2.23
N GLY A 399 -7.68 -2.08 2.15
CA GLY A 399 -7.86 -1.06 3.20
C GLY A 399 -9.24 -1.10 3.87
N ALA A 400 -10.05 -2.13 3.65
CA ALA A 400 -11.35 -2.27 4.34
C ALA A 400 -11.23 -3.18 5.57
N GLY A 401 -10.18 -3.04 6.39
CA GLY A 401 -9.94 -3.88 7.57
C GLY A 401 -10.85 -3.58 8.77
N GLY A 402 -11.65 -2.52 8.72
CA GLY A 402 -12.70 -2.23 9.72
C GLY A 402 -12.35 -1.17 10.77
N GLY A 403 -11.22 -0.47 10.63
CA GLY A 403 -10.86 0.64 11.50
C GLY A 403 -11.58 1.94 11.20
N ILE A 404 -12.09 2.06 9.98
CA ILE A 404 -12.81 3.22 9.46
C ILE A 404 -13.86 2.75 8.45
N GLN A 405 -14.79 3.63 8.07
CA GLN A 405 -15.83 3.26 7.11
C GLN A 405 -15.24 2.81 5.78
N LYS A 406 -15.69 1.65 5.31
CA LYS A 406 -15.43 1.12 3.98
C LYS A 406 -15.91 2.08 2.88
N GLU A 407 -15.21 2.04 1.76
CA GLU A 407 -15.45 2.85 0.57
C GLU A 407 -15.23 2.00 -0.69
N SER A 408 -15.59 2.56 -1.86
CA SER A 408 -15.20 1.94 -3.13
C SER A 408 -13.70 2.09 -3.36
N ALA A 409 -13.07 1.08 -3.95
CA ALA A 409 -11.66 1.18 -4.32
C ALA A 409 -11.41 2.31 -5.33
N SER A 410 -10.20 2.86 -5.25
CA SER A 410 -9.72 3.87 -6.19
C SER A 410 -9.59 3.25 -7.58
N GLY A 411 -10.11 3.95 -8.60
CA GLY A 411 -9.90 3.54 -9.99
C GLY A 411 -8.50 3.92 -10.49
N VAL A 412 -8.05 3.26 -11.56
CA VAL A 412 -6.75 3.56 -12.20
C VAL A 412 -6.75 5.00 -12.77
N PRO A 413 -5.88 5.90 -12.28
CA PRO A 413 -5.80 7.27 -12.77
C PRO A 413 -5.42 7.37 -14.25
N GLY A 414 -5.81 8.46 -14.90
CA GLY A 414 -5.61 8.65 -16.34
C GLY A 414 -4.15 8.49 -16.81
N PHE A 415 -3.18 8.93 -16.01
CA PHE A 415 -1.74 8.80 -16.32
C PHE A 415 -1.22 7.36 -16.18
N ALA A 416 -1.93 6.49 -15.44
CA ALA A 416 -1.53 5.11 -15.17
C ALA A 416 -2.20 4.09 -16.11
N LYS A 417 -3.29 4.45 -16.81
CA LYS A 417 -4.06 3.54 -17.68
C LYS A 417 -3.27 2.89 -18.82
N GLY A 418 -2.11 3.44 -19.20
CA GLY A 418 -1.21 2.83 -20.18
C GLY A 418 -0.30 1.75 -19.62
N SER A 419 -0.19 1.65 -18.30
CA SER A 419 0.77 0.79 -17.59
C SER A 419 0.11 -0.14 -16.58
N VAL A 420 -1.12 0.17 -16.13
CA VAL A 420 -1.88 -0.58 -15.12
C VAL A 420 -3.28 -0.87 -15.66
N GLU A 421 -3.68 -2.14 -15.58
CA GLU A 421 -5.00 -2.66 -15.92
C GLU A 421 -5.74 -3.05 -14.65
N ALA A 422 -7.03 -2.70 -14.55
CA ALA A 422 -7.86 -3.13 -13.44
C ALA A 422 -8.40 -4.54 -13.69
N LEU A 423 -8.14 -5.48 -12.79
CA LEU A 423 -8.63 -6.86 -12.90
C LEU A 423 -9.90 -7.08 -12.08
N TRP A 424 -9.93 -6.57 -10.86
CA TRP A 424 -11.06 -6.72 -9.95
C TRP A 424 -11.13 -5.55 -8.96
N ALA A 425 -12.35 -5.16 -8.60
CA ALA A 425 -12.60 -4.24 -7.50
C ALA A 425 -13.90 -4.63 -6.81
N TYR A 426 -13.91 -4.56 -5.48
CA TYR A 426 -15.11 -4.80 -4.70
C TYR A 426 -16.00 -3.55 -4.64
N GLY A 427 -17.32 -3.75 -4.51
CA GLY A 427 -18.33 -2.68 -4.54
C GLY A 427 -18.37 -1.75 -3.32
N GLY A 428 -17.39 -1.84 -2.41
CA GLY A 428 -17.28 -0.99 -1.22
C GLY A 428 -18.35 -1.19 -0.16
N GLN A 429 -18.96 -2.38 -0.11
CA GLN A 429 -20.05 -2.72 0.84
C GLN A 429 -19.64 -3.67 1.97
N GLU A 430 -18.40 -4.11 2.02
CA GLU A 430 -17.90 -5.07 2.99
C GLU A 430 -16.56 -4.67 3.58
N TYR A 431 -16.28 -5.27 4.72
CA TYR A 431 -14.99 -5.26 5.38
C TYR A 431 -14.38 -6.65 5.26
N GLY A 432 -13.07 -6.72 5.16
CA GLY A 432 -12.40 -7.99 4.94
C GLY A 432 -10.90 -7.88 5.02
N PHE A 433 -10.26 -8.92 4.52
CA PHE A 433 -8.81 -9.03 4.47
C PHE A 433 -8.41 -9.94 3.30
N MET A 434 -7.14 -9.90 2.93
CA MET A 434 -6.58 -10.75 1.88
C MET A 434 -5.80 -11.93 2.48
N SER A 435 -5.86 -13.10 1.85
CA SER A 435 -4.89 -14.17 2.08
C SER A 435 -4.01 -14.38 0.86
N VAL A 436 -2.75 -14.72 1.14
CA VAL A 436 -1.73 -15.07 0.17
C VAL A 436 -1.21 -16.45 0.53
N GLU A 437 -1.49 -17.44 -0.31
CA GLU A 437 -0.97 -18.80 -0.16
C GLU A 437 0.05 -19.07 -1.27
N ALA A 438 1.25 -19.53 -0.93
CA ALA A 438 2.35 -19.73 -1.88
C ALA A 438 2.70 -21.22 -2.04
N SER A 439 2.93 -21.57 -3.29
CA SER A 439 3.51 -22.84 -3.77
C SER A 439 4.82 -22.55 -4.51
N GLU A 440 5.46 -23.58 -5.08
CA GLU A 440 6.69 -23.43 -5.87
C GLU A 440 6.50 -22.56 -7.11
N GLU A 441 5.36 -22.66 -7.80
CA GLU A 441 5.10 -21.97 -9.08
C GLU A 441 3.92 -20.98 -9.05
N TRP A 442 3.08 -21.04 -8.02
CA TRP A 442 1.86 -20.24 -7.90
C TRP A 442 1.67 -19.56 -6.55
N LEU A 443 1.16 -18.34 -6.58
CA LEU A 443 0.65 -17.62 -5.44
C LEU A 443 -0.86 -17.46 -5.61
N LYS A 444 -1.63 -17.96 -4.65
CA LYS A 444 -3.09 -17.85 -4.59
C LYS A 444 -3.45 -16.67 -3.71
N LEU A 445 -3.98 -15.63 -4.34
CA LEU A 445 -4.50 -14.42 -3.71
C LEU A 445 -6.01 -14.56 -3.53
N GLN A 446 -6.53 -14.30 -2.33
CA GLN A 446 -7.97 -14.38 -2.06
C GLN A 446 -8.44 -13.24 -1.17
N TYR A 447 -9.62 -12.69 -1.47
CA TYR A 447 -10.32 -11.75 -0.59
C TYR A 447 -11.41 -12.45 0.21
N HIS A 448 -11.37 -12.27 1.54
CA HIS A 448 -12.28 -12.91 2.50
C HIS A 448 -13.09 -11.87 3.28
N THR A 449 -14.36 -12.17 3.51
CA THR A 449 -15.30 -11.31 4.22
C THR A 449 -16.36 -12.14 4.96
N ALA A 450 -17.22 -11.49 5.73
CA ALA A 450 -18.38 -12.10 6.37
C ALA A 450 -19.37 -12.63 5.31
N ASP A 451 -19.88 -13.85 5.49
CA ASP A 451 -20.92 -14.39 4.63
C ASP A 451 -22.34 -13.89 4.99
N ASP A 452 -23.34 -14.28 4.19
CA ASP A 452 -24.73 -13.86 4.37
C ASP A 452 -25.42 -14.46 5.62
N SER A 453 -24.75 -15.33 6.37
CA SER A 453 -25.30 -15.94 7.60
C SER A 453 -25.05 -15.10 8.86
N TRP A 454 -24.26 -14.03 8.75
CA TRP A 454 -24.04 -13.08 9.84
C TRP A 454 -25.30 -12.27 10.15
N SER A 455 -25.48 -11.97 11.44
CA SER A 455 -26.48 -11.01 11.90
C SER A 455 -25.82 -10.01 12.83
N PHE A 456 -25.68 -8.78 12.35
CA PHE A 456 -25.04 -7.68 13.07
C PHE A 456 -25.99 -7.05 14.09
N ALA A 457 -25.44 -6.65 15.23
CA ALA A 457 -26.11 -5.90 16.27
C ALA A 457 -25.17 -4.80 16.78
N GLU A 458 -25.73 -3.72 17.33
CA GLU A 458 -24.97 -2.56 17.85
C GLU A 458 -23.78 -2.97 18.74
N ASP A 459 -23.97 -3.89 19.69
CA ASP A 459 -22.89 -4.50 20.47
C ASP A 459 -22.43 -5.82 19.81
N PHE A 460 -21.13 -5.95 19.53
CA PHE A 460 -20.52 -7.17 19.01
C PHE A 460 -20.91 -8.43 19.79
N LYS A 461 -21.08 -8.36 21.12
CA LYS A 461 -21.51 -9.52 21.93
C LYS A 461 -22.91 -10.02 21.59
N SER A 462 -23.73 -9.17 20.98
CA SER A 462 -25.07 -9.50 20.50
C SER A 462 -25.08 -9.84 19.00
N THR A 463 -23.97 -9.61 18.29
CA THR A 463 -23.79 -10.06 16.91
C THR A 463 -23.72 -11.58 16.88
N LYS A 464 -24.43 -12.19 15.93
CA LYS A 464 -24.34 -13.62 15.67
C LYS A 464 -23.34 -13.85 14.56
N ALA A 465 -22.22 -14.47 14.92
CA ALA A 465 -21.20 -14.88 13.96
C ALA A 465 -21.77 -15.86 12.93
N GLY A 466 -21.55 -15.55 11.65
CA GLY A 466 -21.73 -16.45 10.53
C GLY A 466 -20.37 -17.03 10.07
N GLY A 467 -20.32 -17.47 8.81
CA GLY A 467 -19.11 -18.03 8.19
C GLY A 467 -18.29 -17.01 7.41
N VAL A 468 -17.36 -17.54 6.62
CA VAL A 468 -16.44 -16.79 5.75
C VAL A 468 -16.88 -16.93 4.29
N ALA A 469 -16.97 -15.83 3.57
CA ALA A 469 -17.13 -15.80 2.12
C ALA A 469 -15.83 -15.37 1.45
N THR A 470 -15.40 -16.11 0.43
CA THR A 470 -14.32 -15.70 -0.48
C THR A 470 -14.94 -15.10 -1.74
N LYS A 471 -14.67 -13.82 -2.03
CA LYS A 471 -15.30 -13.10 -3.15
C LYS A 471 -14.35 -12.73 -4.28
N HIS A 472 -13.07 -13.01 -4.11
CA HIS A 472 -12.05 -12.91 -5.15
C HIS A 472 -11.06 -14.04 -4.93
N CYS A 473 -10.64 -14.70 -6.01
CA CYS A 473 -9.58 -15.69 -5.99
C CYS A 473 -8.77 -15.59 -7.28
N TRP A 474 -7.45 -15.50 -7.15
CA TRP A 474 -6.56 -15.36 -8.29
C TRP A 474 -5.27 -16.15 -8.11
N TYR A 475 -4.86 -16.86 -9.15
CA TYR A 475 -3.58 -17.54 -9.25
C TYR A 475 -2.58 -16.65 -9.99
N ILE A 476 -1.58 -16.16 -9.26
CA ILE A 476 -0.45 -15.41 -9.78
C ILE A 476 0.69 -16.40 -10.06
N PRO A 477 1.20 -16.49 -11.31
CA PRO A 477 2.35 -17.32 -11.65
C PRO A 477 3.67 -16.71 -11.16
N LEU A 478 4.66 -17.57 -10.89
CA LEU A 478 5.97 -17.15 -10.37
C LEU A 478 6.73 -16.17 -11.28
N ASP A 479 6.47 -16.22 -12.59
CA ASP A 479 7.05 -15.32 -13.59
C ASP A 479 6.39 -13.93 -13.66
N GLY A 480 5.38 -13.68 -12.81
CA GLY A 480 4.67 -12.40 -12.67
C GLY A 480 3.74 -12.06 -13.84
N ASP A 481 3.44 -13.02 -14.72
CA ASP A 481 2.40 -12.83 -15.75
C ASP A 481 1.01 -12.66 -15.12
N THR A 482 0.04 -12.20 -15.91
CA THR A 482 -1.31 -11.80 -15.42
C THR A 482 -2.03 -12.87 -14.59
N GLY A 483 -1.70 -14.15 -14.77
CA GLY A 483 -2.35 -15.23 -14.04
C GLY A 483 -3.80 -15.47 -14.48
N LYS A 484 -4.60 -16.07 -13.60
CA LYS A 484 -6.00 -16.43 -13.88
C LYS A 484 -6.83 -16.54 -12.60
N GLU A 485 -8.14 -16.38 -12.73
CA GLU A 485 -9.10 -16.65 -11.64
C GLU A 485 -9.05 -18.11 -11.19
N CYS A 486 -9.38 -18.34 -9.91
CA CYS A 486 -9.76 -19.67 -9.42
C CYS A 486 -11.27 -19.89 -9.66
#